data_AF-A0A535EVC1-F1
#
_entry.id   AF-A0A535EVC1-F1
#
_cell.length_a   1.000
_cell.length_b   1.000
_cell.length_c   1.000
_cell.angle_alpha   90.00
_cell.angle_beta   90.00
_cell.angle_gamma   90.00
#
_symmetry.space_group_name_H-M   'P 1'
#
loop_
_entity.id
_entity.type
_entity.pdbx_description
1 polymer ?
#
loop_
_entity_poly.entity_id
_entity_poly.type
_entity_poly.pdbx_seq_one_letter_code
_entity_poly.pdbx_strand_id
1 'polypeptide(L)'
;PHIDWSYTPFVVQRTLSEWKRPLLAGKEVPRRAGISSFGAGGSNAHVVLEEYVEKYQSEAINRSPSYAVLIVLSARTREQLHQRVQQLLVWIQEEGGAEASVGLHNLAYTLQMGREAMEERLALQISSLAELEEELRRYIEGRHEGGNCYRGQAKQHDPLRTFAADEDGQKAIAAWM
;
A
#
# COMPACT_ATOMS: atom_id res chain seq x y z
N PRO A 1 0.67 40.48 26.32
CA PRO A 1 0.14 39.41 25.44
C PRO A 1 -1.01 39.96 24.58
N HIS A 2 -0.95 39.83 23.25
CA HIS A 2 -1.94 40.44 22.33
C HIS A 2 -3.16 39.55 22.04
N ILE A 3 -3.17 38.32 22.54
CA ILE A 3 -4.29 37.38 22.40
C ILE A 3 -4.72 36.99 23.81
N ASP A 4 -5.99 37.25 24.11
CA ASP A 4 -6.63 36.74 25.32
C ASP A 4 -7.34 35.42 25.01
N TRP A 5 -6.67 34.32 25.34
CA TRP A 5 -7.17 32.98 25.06
C TRP A 5 -8.43 32.63 25.86
N SER A 6 -8.68 33.29 27.00
CA SER A 6 -9.81 33.00 27.90
C SER A 6 -11.18 33.26 27.27
N TYR A 7 -11.22 34.14 26.26
CA TYR A 7 -12.43 34.48 25.51
C TYR A 7 -12.55 33.74 24.16
N THR A 8 -11.70 32.75 23.90
CA THR A 8 -11.71 32.02 22.63
C THR A 8 -11.95 30.52 22.85
N PRO A 9 -12.51 29.82 21.86
CA PRO A 9 -12.61 28.35 21.91
C PRO A 9 -11.26 27.65 21.61
N PHE A 10 -10.19 28.42 21.36
CA PHE A 10 -8.93 27.88 20.84
C PHE A 10 -7.92 27.66 21.95
N VAL A 11 -7.23 26.52 21.87
CA VAL A 11 -6.09 26.19 22.74
C VAL A 11 -4.91 25.85 21.84
N VAL A 12 -3.76 26.45 22.11
CA VAL A 12 -2.53 26.14 21.37
C VAL A 12 -2.03 24.76 21.80
N GLN A 13 -1.98 23.82 20.86
CA GLN A 13 -1.42 22.49 21.10
C GLN A 13 0.10 22.56 21.27
N ARG A 14 0.62 22.05 22.40
CA ARG A 14 2.05 22.17 22.78
C ARG A 14 2.81 20.86 22.82
N THR A 15 2.11 19.74 22.98
CA THR A 15 2.70 18.40 23.10
C THR A 15 1.92 17.43 22.24
N LEU A 16 2.51 16.28 21.92
CA LEU A 16 1.76 15.21 21.26
C LEU A 16 0.64 14.75 22.20
N SER A 17 -0.59 14.68 21.68
CA SER A 17 -1.73 14.21 22.45
C SER A 17 -2.69 13.47 21.52
N GLU A 18 -3.49 12.59 22.10
CA GLU A 18 -4.54 11.88 21.37
C GLU A 18 -5.56 12.87 20.78
N TRP A 19 -5.87 12.73 19.48
CA TRP A 19 -6.94 13.48 18.83
C TRP A 19 -8.28 12.76 19.07
N LYS A 20 -8.95 13.11 20.16
CA LYS A 20 -10.24 12.52 20.55
C LYS A 20 -11.37 12.97 19.61
N ARG A 21 -12.30 12.05 19.30
CA ARG A 21 -13.54 12.40 18.61
C ARG A 21 -14.42 13.27 19.50
N PRO A 22 -14.97 14.39 18.99
CA PRO A 22 -15.88 15.19 19.78
C PRO A 22 -17.21 14.47 19.99
N LEU A 23 -17.85 14.75 21.13
CA LEU A 23 -19.19 14.27 21.46
C LEU A 23 -20.20 15.38 21.16
N LEU A 24 -21.16 15.10 20.27
CA LEU A 24 -22.30 15.98 20.00
C LEU A 24 -23.58 15.26 20.44
N ALA A 25 -24.31 15.84 21.39
CA ALA A 25 -25.51 15.23 21.99
C ALA A 25 -25.30 13.77 22.46
N GLY A 26 -24.13 13.49 23.04
CA GLY A 26 -23.77 12.17 23.57
C GLY A 26 -23.32 11.14 22.53
N LYS A 27 -23.18 11.52 21.25
CA LYS A 27 -22.67 10.64 20.18
C LYS A 27 -21.33 11.13 19.68
N GLU A 28 -20.39 10.22 19.44
CA GLU A 28 -19.15 10.55 18.74
C GLU A 28 -19.46 11.01 17.32
N VAL A 29 -18.88 12.13 16.93
CA VAL A 29 -18.93 12.62 15.56
C VAL A 29 -17.53 12.60 14.94
N PRO A 30 -17.43 12.57 13.60
CA PRO A 30 -16.14 12.58 12.92
C PRO A 30 -15.27 13.77 13.35
N ARG A 31 -13.97 13.53 13.51
CA ARG A 31 -12.95 14.57 13.64
C ARG A 31 -13.03 15.52 12.44
N ARG A 32 -13.01 16.82 12.73
CA ARG A 32 -12.96 17.88 11.72
C ARG A 32 -11.82 18.83 12.01
N ALA A 33 -11.15 19.30 10.97
CA ALA A 33 -10.08 20.29 11.06
C ALA A 33 -10.27 21.39 10.01
N GLY A 34 -9.98 22.63 10.40
CA GLY A 34 -9.90 23.77 9.48
C GLY A 34 -8.44 24.10 9.20
N ILE A 35 -8.10 24.32 7.93
CA ILE A 35 -6.78 24.76 7.47
C ILE A 35 -6.95 26.13 6.83
N SER A 36 -6.24 27.13 7.35
CA SER A 36 -6.25 28.49 6.80
C SER A 36 -4.89 28.85 6.22
N SER A 37 -4.88 29.52 5.06
CA SER A 37 -3.67 30.06 4.43
C SER A 37 -3.91 31.51 4.01
N PHE A 38 -2.98 32.39 4.38
CA PHE A 38 -3.06 33.83 4.13
C PHE A 38 -1.78 34.28 3.41
N GLY A 39 -1.91 34.64 2.13
CA GLY A 39 -0.80 35.12 1.31
C GLY A 39 -0.56 36.61 1.52
N ALA A 40 0.70 37.02 1.56
CA ALA A 40 1.08 38.43 1.78
C ALA A 40 0.49 39.41 0.74
N GLY A 41 0.14 38.93 -0.46
CA GLY A 41 -0.54 39.71 -1.50
C GLY A 41 -2.05 39.90 -1.30
N GLY A 42 -2.61 39.41 -0.19
CA GLY A 42 -4.04 39.53 0.15
C GLY A 42 -4.91 38.34 -0.24
N SER A 43 -4.35 37.31 -0.89
CA SER A 43 -5.07 36.08 -1.22
C SER A 43 -5.25 35.20 0.01
N ASN A 44 -6.49 34.84 0.32
CA ASN A 44 -6.84 34.03 1.49
C ASN A 44 -7.60 32.77 1.06
N ALA A 45 -7.28 31.63 1.69
CA ALA A 45 -7.97 30.36 1.46
C ALA A 45 -8.23 29.64 2.80
N HIS A 46 -9.37 28.96 2.89
CA HIS A 46 -9.74 28.13 4.04
C HIS A 46 -10.36 26.82 3.56
N VAL A 47 -9.94 25.71 4.14
CA VAL A 47 -10.45 24.37 3.83
C VAL A 47 -10.88 23.70 5.12
N VAL A 48 -12.04 23.04 5.09
CA VAL A 48 -12.52 22.18 6.17
C VAL A 48 -12.40 20.73 5.73
N LEU A 49 -11.72 19.92 6.53
CA LEU A 49 -11.55 18.49 6.34
C LEU A 49 -12.36 17.74 7.40
N GLU A 50 -13.00 16.65 7.00
CA GLU A 50 -13.66 15.70 7.89
C GLU A 50 -12.95 14.34 7.75
N GLU A 51 -12.74 13.62 8.85
CA GLU A 51 -12.20 12.26 8.79
C GLU A 51 -13.17 11.34 8.03
N TYR A 52 -12.60 10.45 7.22
CA TYR A 52 -13.38 9.35 6.67
C TYR A 52 -13.62 8.29 7.75
N VAL A 53 -14.87 8.02 8.07
CA VAL A 53 -15.26 6.91 8.96
C VAL A 53 -15.79 5.78 8.11
N GLU A 54 -15.05 4.68 8.08
CA GLU A 54 -15.47 3.47 7.37
C GLU A 54 -16.76 2.93 8.01
N LYS A 55 -17.86 2.98 7.25
CA LYS A 55 -19.20 2.58 7.73
C LYS A 55 -19.43 1.07 7.70
N TYR A 56 -18.61 0.37 6.95
CA TYR A 56 -18.62 -1.06 6.82
C TYR A 56 -17.20 -1.52 7.09
N GLN A 57 -16.94 -2.08 8.26
CA GLN A 57 -15.91 -3.10 8.31
C GLN A 57 -16.35 -4.11 7.24
N SER A 58 -15.62 -4.18 6.13
CA SER A 58 -15.72 -5.36 5.29
C SER A 58 -15.55 -6.51 6.27
N GLU A 59 -16.63 -7.29 6.46
CA GLU A 59 -16.56 -8.53 7.23
C GLU A 59 -15.30 -9.19 6.73
N ALA A 60 -14.28 -9.28 7.59
CA ALA A 60 -12.97 -9.77 7.21
C ALA A 60 -13.24 -11.04 6.41
N ILE A 61 -13.07 -10.96 5.08
CA ILE A 61 -13.63 -11.94 4.15
C ILE A 61 -13.21 -13.28 4.71
N ASN A 62 -14.19 -13.98 5.27
CA ASN A 62 -13.93 -15.04 6.20
C ASN A 62 -13.38 -16.18 5.36
N ARG A 63 -12.05 -16.22 5.31
CA ARG A 63 -11.19 -17.36 4.98
C ARG A 63 -11.75 -18.23 3.87
N SER A 64 -11.67 -17.74 2.64
CA SER A 64 -11.33 -18.66 1.55
C SER A 64 -10.05 -19.42 1.95
N PRO A 65 -9.85 -20.68 1.52
CA PRO A 65 -8.63 -21.41 1.80
C PRO A 65 -7.41 -20.53 1.53
N SER A 66 -6.36 -20.68 2.35
CA SER A 66 -5.10 -19.95 2.23
C SER A 66 -4.43 -20.27 0.90
N TYR A 67 -4.91 -19.66 -0.17
CA TYR A 67 -4.31 -19.76 -1.49
C TYR A 67 -3.11 -18.83 -1.52
N ALA A 68 -2.01 -19.34 -2.07
CA ALA A 68 -0.86 -18.51 -2.35
C ALA A 68 -1.27 -17.38 -3.30
N VAL A 69 -0.83 -16.17 -3.01
CA VAL A 69 -1.00 -14.99 -3.87
C VAL A 69 0.29 -14.69 -4.61
N LEU A 70 0.19 -13.93 -5.71
CA LEU A 70 1.36 -13.40 -6.40
C LEU A 70 1.64 -11.96 -5.97
N ILE A 71 2.76 -11.76 -5.30
CA ILE A 71 3.31 -10.43 -5.03
C ILE A 71 4.22 -10.05 -6.19
N VAL A 72 3.89 -8.96 -6.87
CA VAL A 72 4.64 -8.49 -8.04
C VAL A 72 5.27 -7.13 -7.76
N LEU A 73 6.53 -6.98 -8.16
CA LEU A 73 7.27 -5.72 -8.09
C LEU A 73 7.91 -5.47 -9.45
N SER A 74 7.96 -4.20 -9.85
CA SER A 74 8.69 -3.81 -11.04
C SER A 74 9.35 -2.45 -10.90
N ALA A 75 10.42 -2.24 -11.66
CA ALA A 75 11.12 -0.97 -11.77
C ALA A 75 11.81 -0.86 -13.14
N ARG A 76 12.34 0.33 -13.46
CA ARG A 76 13.05 0.55 -14.74
C ARG A 76 14.45 -0.05 -14.73
N THR A 77 15.09 -0.12 -13.56
CA THR A 77 16.45 -0.67 -13.39
C THR A 77 16.51 -1.66 -12.24
N ARG A 78 17.59 -2.46 -12.20
CA ARG A 78 17.82 -3.49 -11.19
C ARG A 78 18.01 -2.88 -9.80
N GLU A 79 18.72 -1.76 -9.75
CA GLU A 79 19.00 -1.00 -8.53
C GLU A 79 17.71 -0.43 -7.96
N GLN A 80 16.83 0.11 -8.82
CA GLN A 80 15.52 0.59 -8.41
C GLN A 80 14.62 -0.55 -7.93
N LEU A 81 14.67 -1.72 -8.58
CA LEU A 81 13.92 -2.89 -8.12
C LEU A 81 14.40 -3.33 -6.73
N HIS A 82 15.71 -3.34 -6.50
CA HIS A 82 16.29 -3.65 -5.18
C HIS A 82 15.83 -2.64 -4.11
N GLN A 83 15.81 -1.35 -4.43
CA GLN A 83 15.26 -0.32 -3.52
C GLN A 83 13.78 -0.52 -3.21
N ARG A 84 12.96 -0.91 -4.19
CA ARG A 84 11.54 -1.22 -3.99
C ARG A 84 11.34 -2.41 -3.06
N VAL A 85 12.15 -3.45 -3.20
CA VAL A 85 12.14 -4.62 -2.32
C VAL A 85 12.50 -4.22 -0.89
N GLN A 86 13.54 -3.41 -0.70
CA GLN A 86 13.93 -2.90 0.62
C GLN A 86 12.83 -2.06 1.27
N GLN A 87 12.19 -1.16 0.51
CA GLN A 87 11.08 -0.35 1.01
C GLN A 87 9.89 -1.21 1.45
N LEU A 88 9.54 -2.23 0.65
CA LEU A 88 8.46 -3.14 1.01
C LEU A 88 8.81 -3.95 2.28
N LEU A 89 10.06 -4.40 2.41
CA LEU A 89 10.51 -5.14 3.60
C LEU A 89 10.42 -4.26 4.86
N VAL A 90 10.88 -3.02 4.80
CA VAL A 90 10.79 -2.07 5.93
C VAL A 90 9.33 -1.83 6.29
N TRP A 91 8.46 -1.62 5.30
CA TRP A 91 7.02 -1.43 5.53
C TRP A 91 6.37 -2.64 6.23
N ILE A 92 6.71 -3.87 5.82
CA ILE A 92 6.22 -5.09 6.48
C ILE A 92 6.66 -5.15 7.95
N GLN A 93 7.90 -4.76 8.25
CA GLN A 93 8.47 -4.80 9.59
C GLN A 93 7.92 -3.72 10.53
N GLU A 94 7.69 -2.51 10.01
CA GLU A 94 7.24 -1.37 10.81
C GLU A 94 5.71 -1.31 10.93
N GLU A 95 4.99 -1.54 9.83
CA GLU A 95 3.54 -1.34 9.76
C GLU A 95 2.77 -2.66 9.62
N GLY A 96 3.32 -3.64 8.91
CA GLY A 96 2.66 -4.93 8.62
C GLY A 96 2.52 -5.88 9.82
N GLY A 97 3.31 -5.69 10.89
CA GLY A 97 3.29 -6.52 12.10
C GLY A 97 2.47 -5.99 13.28
N ALA A 98 2.19 -4.68 13.33
CA ALA A 98 1.61 -4.04 14.52
C ALA A 98 0.08 -3.87 14.45
N GLU A 99 -0.48 -3.67 13.25
CA GLU A 99 -1.93 -3.59 13.03
C GLU A 99 -2.26 -4.26 11.69
N ALA A 100 -2.57 -5.56 11.73
CA ALA A 100 -2.94 -6.39 10.58
C ALA A 100 -4.29 -6.00 9.94
N SER A 101 -4.43 -4.74 9.52
CA SER A 101 -5.55 -4.23 8.72
C SER A 101 -5.31 -4.43 7.22
N VAL A 102 -4.05 -4.56 6.78
CA VAL A 102 -3.73 -4.88 5.38
C VAL A 102 -3.64 -6.39 5.21
N GLY A 103 -4.72 -6.99 4.71
CA GLY A 103 -4.70 -8.38 4.28
C GLY A 103 -3.71 -8.60 3.12
N LEU A 104 -2.99 -9.73 3.13
CA LEU A 104 -2.07 -10.14 2.06
C LEU A 104 -2.68 -10.03 0.65
N HIS A 105 -3.99 -10.30 0.53
CA HIS A 105 -4.76 -10.15 -0.71
C HIS A 105 -4.87 -8.69 -1.17
N ASN A 106 -5.10 -7.74 -0.26
CA ASN A 106 -5.17 -6.32 -0.60
C ASN A 106 -3.81 -5.78 -1.04
N LEU A 107 -2.73 -6.26 -0.40
CA LEU A 107 -1.36 -5.97 -0.82
C LEU A 107 -1.09 -6.48 -2.24
N ALA A 108 -1.37 -7.77 -2.49
CA ALA A 108 -1.23 -8.38 -3.81
C ALA A 108 -2.02 -7.62 -4.87
N TYR A 109 -3.31 -7.36 -4.61
CA TYR A 109 -4.19 -6.63 -5.52
C TYR A 109 -3.67 -5.22 -5.85
N THR A 110 -3.22 -4.48 -4.83
CA THR A 110 -2.66 -3.14 -5.01
C THR A 110 -1.41 -3.15 -5.88
N LEU A 111 -0.54 -4.15 -5.71
CA LEU A 111 0.68 -4.29 -6.50
C LEU A 111 0.42 -4.77 -7.92
N GLN A 112 -0.59 -5.59 -8.13
CA GLN A 112 -0.98 -6.11 -9.45
C GLN A 112 -1.73 -5.06 -10.28
N MET A 113 -2.69 -4.35 -9.70
CA MET A 113 -3.61 -3.47 -10.43
C MET A 113 -3.28 -1.98 -10.26
N GLY A 114 -2.64 -1.60 -9.15
CA GLY A 114 -2.39 -0.21 -8.80
C GLY A 114 -0.99 0.30 -9.16
N ARG A 115 -0.18 -0.49 -9.88
CA ARG A 115 1.20 -0.14 -10.25
C ARG A 115 1.45 -0.45 -11.73
N GLU A 116 2.25 0.40 -12.36
CA GLU A 116 2.71 0.17 -13.74
C GLU A 116 3.71 -0.99 -13.79
N ALA A 117 3.58 -1.87 -14.79
CA ALA A 117 4.48 -2.99 -15.01
C ALA A 117 5.71 -2.59 -15.85
N MET A 118 6.82 -2.26 -15.19
CA MET A 118 8.08 -1.81 -15.79
C MET A 118 8.99 -2.96 -16.26
N GLU A 119 10.19 -2.64 -16.74
CA GLU A 119 11.12 -3.58 -17.39
C GLU A 119 11.69 -4.66 -16.48
N GLU A 120 12.26 -4.30 -15.33
CA GLU A 120 12.81 -5.25 -14.36
C GLU A 120 11.70 -5.71 -13.44
N ARG A 121 11.47 -7.03 -13.37
CA ARG A 121 10.32 -7.62 -12.69
C ARG A 121 10.74 -8.69 -11.69
N LEU A 122 10.06 -8.70 -10.56
CA LEU A 122 10.11 -9.72 -9.53
C LEU A 122 8.68 -10.17 -9.23
N ALA A 123 8.46 -11.48 -9.18
CA ALA A 123 7.21 -12.08 -8.74
C ALA A 123 7.51 -13.13 -7.66
N LEU A 124 6.73 -13.11 -6.58
CA LEU A 124 6.84 -14.02 -5.45
C LEU A 124 5.49 -14.69 -5.24
N GLN A 125 5.45 -16.02 -5.20
CA GLN A 125 4.27 -16.78 -4.81
C GLN A 125 4.30 -17.01 -3.30
N ILE A 126 3.36 -16.42 -2.56
CA ILE A 126 3.42 -16.32 -1.11
C ILE A 126 2.07 -16.65 -0.47
N SER A 127 2.08 -17.38 0.63
CA SER A 127 0.89 -17.76 1.40
C SER A 127 0.71 -16.95 2.69
N SER A 128 1.74 -16.22 3.15
CA SER A 128 1.67 -15.40 4.38
C SER A 128 2.60 -14.18 4.35
N LEU A 129 2.31 -13.16 5.17
CA LEU A 129 3.20 -11.99 5.31
C LEU A 129 4.58 -12.37 5.87
N ALA A 130 4.68 -13.39 6.73
CA ALA A 130 5.95 -13.88 7.26
C ALA A 130 6.82 -14.51 6.17
N GLU A 131 6.21 -15.32 5.29
CA GLU A 131 6.89 -15.90 4.12
C GLU A 131 7.30 -14.80 3.13
N LEU A 132 6.48 -13.76 2.94
CA LEU A 132 6.87 -12.59 2.13
C LEU A 132 8.12 -11.92 2.71
N GLU A 133 8.16 -11.69 4.02
CA GLU A 133 9.32 -11.07 4.67
C GLU A 133 10.60 -11.88 4.44
N GLU A 134 10.51 -13.20 4.61
CA GLU A 134 11.63 -14.12 4.41
C GLU A 134 12.14 -14.09 2.96
N GLU A 135 11.23 -14.19 1.98
CA GLU A 135 11.61 -14.18 0.56
C GLU A 135 12.19 -12.83 0.11
N LEU A 136 11.69 -11.71 0.63
CA LEU A 136 12.29 -10.39 0.36
C LEU A 136 13.71 -10.27 0.96
N ARG A 137 13.95 -10.80 2.16
CA ARG A 137 15.30 -10.85 2.77
C ARG A 137 16.23 -11.71 1.92
N ARG A 138 15.80 -12.91 1.52
CA ARG A 138 16.58 -13.80 0.66
C ARG A 138 16.93 -13.16 -0.68
N TYR A 139 16.00 -12.40 -1.27
CA TYR A 139 16.24 -11.63 -2.48
C TYR A 139 17.36 -10.60 -2.28
N ILE A 140 17.31 -9.83 -1.19
CA ILE A 140 18.31 -8.80 -0.87
C ILE A 140 19.70 -9.42 -0.65
N GLU A 141 19.76 -10.58 0.02
CA GLU A 141 21.00 -11.33 0.27
C GLU A 141 21.60 -12.02 -0.96
N GLY A 142 20.93 -11.95 -2.12
CA GLY A 142 21.40 -12.60 -3.34
C GLY A 142 21.15 -14.11 -3.38
N ARG A 143 20.33 -14.66 -2.48
CA ARG A 143 20.02 -16.10 -2.34
C ARG A 143 18.72 -16.49 -3.05
N HIS A 144 18.57 -16.05 -4.30
CA HIS A 144 17.32 -16.13 -5.07
C HIS A 144 17.30 -17.24 -6.15
N GLU A 145 18.20 -18.21 -6.07
CA GLU A 145 18.21 -19.36 -6.99
C GLU A 145 17.34 -20.51 -6.46
N GLY A 146 16.16 -20.67 -7.06
CA GLY A 146 15.20 -21.74 -6.76
C GLY A 146 14.10 -21.35 -5.76
N GLY A 147 12.88 -21.83 -6.01
CA GLY A 147 11.71 -21.64 -5.14
C GLY A 147 10.58 -20.83 -5.79
N ASN A 148 9.75 -20.21 -4.96
CA ASN A 148 8.57 -19.40 -5.31
C ASN A 148 8.92 -17.98 -5.81
N CYS A 149 10.17 -17.75 -6.24
CA CYS A 149 10.71 -16.45 -6.61
C CYS A 149 11.10 -16.43 -8.09
N TYR A 150 10.50 -15.50 -8.85
CA TYR A 150 10.67 -15.39 -10.29
C TYR A 150 11.16 -13.99 -10.63
N ARG A 151 12.23 -13.93 -11.44
CA ARG A 151 12.80 -12.67 -11.92
C ARG A 151 12.89 -12.68 -13.43
N GLY A 152 12.56 -11.55 -14.05
CA GLY A 152 12.66 -11.41 -15.49
C GLY A 152 12.80 -9.96 -15.93
N GLN A 153 13.25 -9.78 -17.17
CA GLN A 153 13.28 -8.49 -17.84
C GLN A 153 12.38 -8.55 -19.07
N ALA A 154 11.42 -7.62 -19.18
CA ALA A 154 10.38 -7.65 -20.22
C ALA A 154 10.93 -7.60 -21.66
N LYS A 155 12.16 -7.11 -21.86
CA LYS A 155 12.79 -6.95 -23.18
C LYS A 155 13.73 -8.10 -23.60
N GLN A 156 14.04 -9.05 -22.69
CA GLN A 156 15.10 -10.04 -22.93
C GLN A 156 14.64 -11.35 -23.59
N HIS A 157 13.34 -11.62 -23.69
CA HIS A 157 12.82 -12.84 -24.32
C HIS A 157 11.45 -12.56 -24.95
N ASP A 158 11.37 -12.62 -26.28
CA ASP A 158 10.09 -12.55 -27.00
C ASP A 158 9.57 -13.88 -27.60
N PRO A 159 9.56 -15.02 -26.87
CA PRO A 159 8.71 -16.15 -27.24
C PRO A 159 7.27 -15.98 -26.77
N LEU A 160 7.01 -15.10 -25.78
CA LEU A 160 5.70 -14.87 -25.19
C LEU A 160 4.77 -14.00 -26.04
N ARG A 161 5.24 -13.02 -26.83
CA ARG A 161 4.34 -12.36 -27.80
C ARG A 161 3.97 -13.30 -28.92
N THR A 162 4.88 -14.18 -29.34
CA THR A 162 4.58 -15.21 -30.34
C THR A 162 3.53 -16.18 -29.82
N PHE A 163 3.61 -16.59 -28.55
CA PHE A 163 2.64 -17.51 -27.93
C PHE A 163 1.30 -16.83 -27.61
N ALA A 164 1.30 -15.60 -27.08
CA ALA A 164 0.06 -14.88 -26.72
C ALA A 164 -0.69 -14.29 -27.93
N ALA A 165 0.00 -14.12 -29.07
CA ALA A 165 -0.62 -13.77 -30.35
C ALA A 165 -1.23 -14.99 -31.06
N ASP A 166 -0.90 -16.21 -30.62
CA ASP A 166 -1.46 -17.45 -31.15
C ASP A 166 -2.80 -17.79 -30.46
N GLU A 167 -3.77 -18.26 -31.24
CA GLU A 167 -5.12 -18.60 -30.78
C GLU A 167 -5.07 -19.71 -29.72
N ASP A 168 -4.14 -20.65 -29.86
CA ASP A 168 -3.95 -21.76 -28.94
C ASP A 168 -3.29 -21.30 -27.62
N GLY A 169 -2.43 -20.28 -27.68
CA GLY A 169 -1.88 -19.64 -26.48
C GLY A 169 -2.92 -18.84 -25.70
N GLN A 170 -3.86 -18.18 -26.39
CA GLN A 170 -4.99 -17.51 -25.73
C GLN A 170 -5.95 -18.50 -25.07
N LYS A 171 -6.25 -19.62 -25.73
CA LYS A 171 -7.06 -20.71 -25.14
C LYS A 171 -6.37 -21.33 -23.92
N ALA A 172 -5.05 -21.51 -23.97
CA ALA A 172 -4.28 -22.03 -22.84
C ALA A 172 -4.29 -21.08 -21.63
N ILE A 173 -4.12 -19.77 -21.87
CA ILE A 173 -4.19 -18.74 -20.82
C ILE A 173 -5.59 -18.64 -20.22
N ALA A 174 -6.64 -18.68 -21.05
CA ALA A 174 -8.03 -18.62 -20.61
C ALA A 174 -8.47 -19.90 -19.86
N ALA A 175 -7.90 -21.06 -20.17
CA ALA A 175 -8.16 -22.30 -19.44
C ALA A 175 -7.47 -22.37 -18.06
N TRP A 176 -6.51 -21.46 -17.81
CA TRP A 176 -5.74 -21.37 -16.56
C TRP A 176 -6.19 -20.22 -15.64
N MET A 177 -7.05 -19.33 -16.12
CA MET A 177 -7.76 -18.31 -15.31
C MET A 177 -9.10 -18.84 -14.83
#